data_AF-A5UQB9-F1
#
_entry.id   AF-A5UQB9-F1
#
_cell.length_a   1.000
_cell.length_b   1.000
_cell.length_c   1.000
_cell.angle_alpha   90.00
_cell.angle_beta   90.00
_cell.angle_gamma   90.00
#
_symmetry.space_group_name_H-M   'P 1'
#
loop_
_entity.id
_entity.type
_entity.pdbx_description
1 polymer ?
#
loop_
_entity_poly.entity_id
_entity_poly.type
_entity_poly.pdbx_seq_one_letter_code
_entity_poly.pdbx_strand_id
1 'polypeptide(L)'
;MSPEIIALLVGAVLIAAVVLIIVRRRRAARPDDLPLPDIAGIGESIDYTSLPEEAPRSLGERFRAAPPAIKALVLLAPVVLIGVIVVLLLTFGGSGGSNVTPTPVPPQPRLVVERAEVVGAGKIVVVVQTENLPAGTTLTALMREDGQEFPWFNPETALAQPDPLSGAAQIVLDRRANAPTPRQDATYTVIAIASDQSGEIARSDPATLDVLRPFVNDFYAIAAEPTVAPALTPTATQPPATPEPSPTVVEATRELTGTATIAGNIRREPNREAEVLGRLALGEVVTLIERSIDGEWYRVTTSEGLSGWVSRTLLVVDQNLAAQLPVATPTDLRKAAVFNGGNVRTSPSLRGLVIDQINAGESVFLLARNADSTWLKIINERKMTGWVSRTLLTIAPDDLRRLPVSNETVPTPLPATVAALPPPPTPNATVPPATGLTAIVFNGGNVRAAPNLQGQVLDQINARETVQLLSKTPDGNWYRITNVRGVTGWVNRTLLTVDPDVARRVPVGQ
;
A
#
# COMPACT_ATOMS: atom_id res chain seq x y z
N MET A 1 -46.45 -20.05 32.30
CA MET A 1 -46.73 -19.77 33.73
C MET A 1 -47.62 -20.87 34.26
N SER A 2 -47.19 -21.60 35.29
CA SER A 2 -48.04 -22.64 35.87
C SER A 2 -49.24 -21.99 36.60
N PRO A 3 -50.44 -22.62 36.57
CA PRO A 3 -51.64 -22.08 37.21
C PRO A 3 -51.45 -21.80 38.71
N GLU A 4 -50.55 -22.53 39.35
CA GLU A 4 -50.18 -22.39 40.76
C GLU A 4 -49.51 -21.05 41.08
N ILE A 5 -48.67 -20.53 40.17
CA ILE A 5 -47.99 -19.24 40.35
C ILE A 5 -48.98 -18.09 40.18
N ILE A 6 -49.95 -18.22 39.27
CA ILE A 6 -51.01 -17.24 39.07
C ILE A 6 -51.92 -17.20 40.31
N ALA A 7 -52.27 -18.37 40.88
CA ALA A 7 -53.07 -18.45 42.10
C ALA A 7 -52.40 -17.77 43.31
N LEU A 8 -51.08 -17.92 43.46
CA LEU A 8 -50.31 -17.26 44.52
C LEU A 8 -50.27 -15.74 44.36
N LEU A 9 -50.08 -15.24 43.14
CA LEU A 9 -50.09 -13.80 42.84
C LEU A 9 -51.46 -13.17 43.08
N VAL A 10 -52.53 -13.83 42.65
CA VAL A 10 -53.91 -13.36 42.88
C VAL A 10 -54.24 -13.38 44.37
N GLY A 11 -53.79 -14.39 45.12
CA GLY A 11 -53.93 -14.46 46.57
C GLY A 11 -53.23 -13.31 47.30
N ALA A 12 -52.00 -12.98 46.91
CA ALA A 12 -51.25 -11.87 47.51
C ALA A 12 -51.91 -10.51 47.27
N VAL A 13 -52.44 -10.27 46.05
CA VAL A 13 -53.16 -9.04 45.71
C VAL A 13 -54.49 -8.93 46.48
N LEU A 14 -55.22 -10.04 46.63
CA LEU A 14 -56.45 -10.08 47.43
C LEU A 14 -56.21 -9.76 48.90
N ILE A 15 -55.14 -10.30 49.49
CA ILE A 15 -54.76 -10.01 50.88
C ILE A 15 -54.43 -8.51 51.04
N ALA A 16 -53.67 -7.94 50.11
CA ALA A 16 -53.35 -6.50 50.13
C ALA A 16 -54.60 -5.63 50.02
N ALA A 17 -55.56 -6.00 49.16
CA ALA A 17 -56.83 -5.30 49.01
C ALA A 17 -57.68 -5.36 50.29
N VAL A 18 -57.75 -6.51 50.96
CA VAL A 18 -58.48 -6.68 52.23
C VAL A 18 -57.87 -5.81 53.34
N VAL A 19 -56.54 -5.76 53.45
CA VAL A 19 -55.85 -4.89 54.40
C VAL A 19 -56.17 -3.42 54.14
N LEU A 20 -56.19 -3.00 52.87
CA LEU A 20 -56.51 -1.63 52.50
C LEU A 20 -57.96 -1.25 52.86
N ILE A 21 -58.91 -2.16 52.65
CA ILE A 21 -60.33 -1.97 53.00
C ILE A 21 -60.51 -1.83 54.52
N ILE A 22 -59.80 -2.64 55.32
CA ILE A 22 -59.85 -2.55 56.79
C ILE A 22 -59.29 -1.22 57.29
N VAL A 23 -58.18 -0.75 56.71
CA VAL A 23 -57.60 0.56 57.04
C VAL A 23 -58.55 1.70 56.68
N ARG A 24 -59.22 1.60 55.53
CA ARG A 24 -60.18 2.62 55.06
C ARG A 24 -61.44 2.67 55.93
N ARG A 25 -61.95 1.51 56.36
CA ARG A 25 -63.09 1.44 57.32
C ARG A 25 -62.76 2.03 58.68
N ARG A 26 -61.52 1.88 59.17
CA ARG A 26 -61.08 2.49 60.45
C ARG A 26 -60.96 4.02 60.38
N ARG A 27 -60.67 4.60 59.21
CA ARG A 27 -60.63 6.07 59.04
C ARG A 27 -62.00 6.71 58.97
N ALA A 28 -63.02 6.01 58.46
CA ALA A 28 -64.38 6.53 58.34
C ALA A 28 -65.20 6.50 59.66
N ALA A 29 -64.62 5.99 60.76
CA ALA A 29 -65.31 5.80 62.04
C ALA A 29 -64.96 6.87 63.11
N ARG A 30 -64.40 8.02 62.72
CA ARG A 30 -64.24 9.17 63.62
C ARG A 30 -65.34 10.19 63.32
N PRO A 31 -66.27 10.48 64.26
CA PRO A 31 -67.23 11.55 64.09
C PRO A 31 -66.51 12.90 64.19
N ASP A 32 -66.75 13.77 63.21
CA ASP A 32 -66.45 15.20 63.26
C ASP A 32 -67.49 15.88 64.15
N ASP A 33 -67.06 16.42 65.29
CA ASP A 33 -67.65 17.62 65.90
C ASP A 33 -66.75 18.05 67.05
N LEU A 34 -66.34 19.33 67.06
CA LEU A 34 -66.22 20.22 68.23
C LEU A 34 -65.70 21.61 67.78
N PRO A 35 -66.13 22.71 68.44
CA PRO A 35 -66.34 24.03 67.83
C PRO A 35 -65.10 24.95 67.86
N LEU A 36 -65.16 26.02 67.06
CA LEU A 36 -64.19 27.13 67.03
C LEU A 36 -64.14 27.87 68.39
N PRO A 37 -62.96 28.15 68.98
CA PRO A 37 -62.88 28.99 70.16
C PRO A 37 -62.75 30.47 69.81
N ASP A 38 -63.51 31.27 70.54
CA ASP A 38 -63.53 32.73 70.59
C ASP A 38 -62.19 33.32 71.09
N ILE A 39 -61.87 34.50 70.56
CA ILE A 39 -60.70 35.30 70.91
C ILE A 39 -61.05 36.18 72.12
N ALA A 40 -60.57 35.82 73.31
CA ALA A 40 -60.26 36.76 74.41
C ALA A 40 -59.67 36.01 75.61
N GLY A 41 -58.52 36.48 76.14
CA GLY A 41 -58.05 36.05 77.46
C GLY A 41 -56.54 35.93 77.55
N ILE A 42 -55.91 36.99 78.03
CA ILE A 42 -54.48 37.11 78.31
C ILE A 42 -54.22 36.43 79.66
N GLY A 43 -53.17 35.61 79.76
CA GLY A 43 -52.49 35.33 81.02
C GLY A 43 -52.56 33.90 81.51
N GLU A 44 -51.67 33.05 80.99
CA GLU A 44 -50.97 32.07 81.82
C GLU A 44 -49.61 31.76 81.17
N SER A 45 -48.56 31.81 81.97
CA SER A 45 -47.19 31.47 81.56
C SER A 45 -47.15 29.99 81.18
N ILE A 46 -47.00 29.72 79.89
CA ILE A 46 -46.74 28.37 79.39
C ILE A 46 -45.39 27.94 79.96
N ASP A 47 -45.41 26.91 80.80
CA ASP A 47 -44.23 26.22 81.28
C ASP A 47 -43.59 25.47 80.10
N TYR A 48 -42.49 26.01 79.59
CA TYR A 48 -41.68 25.41 78.53
C TYR A 48 -40.63 24.43 79.06
N THR A 49 -40.82 23.85 80.25
CA THR A 49 -39.99 22.75 80.73
C THR A 49 -40.42 21.43 80.10
N SER A 50 -40.47 21.39 78.77
CA SER A 50 -40.44 20.14 78.02
C SER A 50 -39.02 19.59 78.11
N LEU A 51 -38.86 18.47 78.84
CA LEU A 51 -37.69 17.61 78.75
C LEU A 51 -37.34 17.38 77.27
N PRO A 52 -36.06 17.47 76.85
CA PRO A 52 -35.73 17.23 75.46
C PRO A 52 -36.12 15.79 75.08
N GLU A 53 -36.93 15.62 74.04
CA GLU A 53 -37.11 14.30 73.43
C GLU A 53 -35.73 13.83 72.94
N GLU A 54 -35.13 12.86 73.63
CA GLU A 54 -33.91 12.22 73.14
C GLU A 54 -34.22 11.47 71.85
N ALA A 55 -33.73 11.99 70.72
CA ALA A 55 -33.84 11.31 69.45
C ALA A 55 -33.14 9.94 69.53
N PRO A 56 -33.80 8.84 69.07
CA PRO A 56 -33.24 7.50 69.15
C PRO A 56 -31.91 7.42 68.37
N ARG A 57 -30.84 7.01 69.06
CA ARG A 57 -29.46 7.08 68.53
C ARG A 57 -29.10 5.86 67.67
N SER A 58 -29.92 4.80 67.67
CA SER A 58 -29.67 3.57 66.90
C SER A 58 -30.82 3.16 65.98
N LEU A 59 -30.49 2.47 64.87
CA LEU A 59 -31.48 1.92 63.94
C LEU A 59 -32.44 0.92 64.61
N GLY A 60 -31.97 0.18 65.62
CA GLY A 60 -32.79 -0.78 66.36
C GLY A 60 -33.85 -0.11 67.23
N GLU A 61 -33.54 1.03 67.86
CA GLU A 61 -34.51 1.82 68.63
C GLU A 61 -35.56 2.46 67.72
N ARG A 62 -35.13 2.99 66.57
CA ARG A 62 -36.06 3.52 65.55
C ARG A 62 -37.03 2.44 65.06
N PHE A 63 -36.56 1.21 64.85
CA PHE A 63 -37.42 0.10 64.47
C PHE A 63 -38.38 -0.29 65.60
N ARG A 64 -37.95 -0.33 66.87
CA ARG A 64 -38.83 -0.69 68.01
C ARG A 64 -39.87 0.39 68.34
N ALA A 65 -39.52 1.67 68.20
CA ALA A 65 -40.44 2.78 68.41
C ALA A 65 -41.40 2.98 67.22
N ALA A 66 -41.13 2.38 66.06
CA ALA A 66 -41.96 2.54 64.88
C ALA A 66 -43.38 1.94 65.05
N PRO A 67 -44.41 2.57 64.47
CA PRO A 67 -45.74 2.01 64.38
C PRO A 67 -45.74 0.61 63.77
N PRO A 68 -46.65 -0.29 64.19
CA PRO A 68 -46.67 -1.68 63.74
C PRO A 68 -46.76 -1.82 62.21
N ALA A 69 -47.39 -0.88 61.52
CA ALA A 69 -47.44 -0.85 60.05
C ALA A 69 -46.07 -0.63 59.39
N ILE A 70 -45.20 0.20 59.98
CA ILE A 70 -43.85 0.45 59.45
C ILE A 70 -42.94 -0.75 59.72
N LYS A 71 -43.06 -1.38 60.89
CA LYS A 71 -42.34 -2.62 61.19
C LYS A 71 -42.69 -3.73 60.21
N ALA A 72 -43.98 -3.90 59.93
CA ALA A 72 -44.46 -4.86 58.95
C ALA A 72 -43.91 -4.54 57.56
N LEU A 73 -43.93 -3.28 57.13
CA LEU A 73 -43.38 -2.86 55.82
C LEU A 73 -41.88 -3.18 55.69
N VAL A 74 -41.08 -2.87 56.71
CA VAL A 74 -39.62 -3.11 56.70
C VAL A 74 -39.30 -4.61 56.67
N LEU A 75 -40.10 -5.46 57.32
CA LEU A 75 -39.94 -6.91 57.27
C LEU A 75 -40.45 -7.52 55.94
N LEU A 76 -41.51 -6.96 55.36
CA LEU A 76 -42.15 -7.52 54.16
C LEU A 76 -41.45 -7.06 52.86
N ALA A 77 -40.89 -5.85 52.84
CA ALA A 77 -40.19 -5.29 51.68
C ALA A 77 -39.07 -6.20 51.12
N PRO A 78 -38.15 -6.77 51.92
CA PRO A 78 -37.12 -7.66 51.38
C PRO A 78 -37.71 -8.97 50.85
N VAL A 79 -38.79 -9.49 51.45
CA VAL A 79 -39.46 -10.71 50.99
C VAL A 79 -40.14 -10.49 49.64
N VAL A 80 -40.83 -9.35 49.48
CA VAL A 80 -41.43 -8.96 48.20
C VAL A 80 -40.36 -8.73 47.14
N LEU A 81 -39.24 -8.08 47.50
CA LEU A 81 -38.12 -7.86 46.59
C LEU A 81 -37.50 -9.18 46.12
N ILE A 82 -37.29 -10.13 47.03
CA ILE A 82 -36.81 -11.48 46.69
C ILE A 82 -37.84 -12.19 45.80
N GLY A 83 -39.13 -12.08 46.10
CA GLY A 83 -40.20 -12.63 45.27
C GLY A 83 -40.19 -12.05 43.85
N VAL A 84 -40.01 -10.74 43.70
CA VAL A 84 -39.87 -10.07 42.40
C VAL A 84 -38.62 -10.55 41.67
N ILE A 85 -37.48 -10.68 42.35
CA ILE A 85 -36.24 -11.20 41.77
C ILE A 85 -36.39 -12.65 41.32
N VAL A 86 -37.04 -13.51 42.12
CA VAL A 86 -37.31 -14.90 41.76
C VAL A 86 -38.26 -14.97 40.57
N VAL A 87 -39.32 -14.14 40.52
CA VAL A 87 -40.19 -14.04 39.35
C VAL A 87 -39.40 -13.57 38.13
N LEU A 88 -38.54 -12.56 38.27
CA LEU A 88 -37.67 -12.06 37.19
C LEU A 88 -36.73 -13.15 36.67
N LEU A 89 -36.11 -13.91 37.58
CA LEU A 89 -35.22 -15.03 37.24
C LEU A 89 -36.00 -16.19 36.61
N LEU A 90 -37.26 -16.42 36.97
CA LEU A 90 -38.09 -17.45 36.35
C LEU A 90 -38.71 -16.99 35.02
N THR A 91 -38.97 -15.70 34.84
CA THR A 91 -39.51 -15.14 33.58
C THR A 91 -38.42 -14.85 32.54
N PHE A 92 -37.21 -14.50 32.97
CA PHE A 92 -36.08 -14.17 32.09
C PHE A 92 -34.93 -15.19 32.14
N GLY A 93 -34.91 -16.12 33.10
CA GLY A 93 -33.92 -17.20 33.18
C GLY A 93 -34.30 -18.48 32.43
N GLY A 94 -35.39 -18.45 31.66
CA GLY A 94 -35.82 -19.55 30.80
C GLY A 94 -34.96 -19.67 29.54
N SER A 95 -34.02 -20.62 29.56
CA SER A 95 -33.35 -21.21 28.39
C SER A 95 -32.59 -20.23 27.49
N GLY A 96 -31.47 -19.73 28.00
CA GLY A 96 -30.28 -19.58 27.16
C GLY A 96 -29.75 -20.97 26.83
N GLY A 97 -30.50 -21.76 26.05
CA GLY A 97 -29.89 -22.84 25.29
C GLY A 97 -28.78 -22.16 24.49
N SER A 98 -27.53 -22.52 24.79
CA SER A 98 -26.39 -22.12 24.00
C SER A 98 -26.56 -22.74 22.61
N ASN A 99 -27.40 -22.12 21.79
CA ASN A 99 -27.04 -21.91 20.41
C ASN A 99 -25.74 -21.12 20.47
N VAL A 100 -24.63 -21.86 20.61
CA VAL A 100 -23.33 -21.40 20.18
C VAL A 100 -23.56 -21.11 18.71
N THR A 101 -23.97 -19.88 18.41
CA THR A 101 -23.71 -19.31 17.10
C THR A 101 -22.22 -19.55 16.95
N PRO A 102 -21.75 -20.42 16.03
CA PRO A 102 -20.34 -20.69 15.92
C PRO A 102 -19.68 -19.32 15.86
N THR A 103 -18.80 -19.02 16.82
CA THR A 103 -17.99 -17.81 16.78
C THR A 103 -17.47 -17.76 15.35
N PRO A 104 -17.81 -16.73 14.56
CA PRO A 104 -17.39 -16.70 13.16
C PRO A 104 -15.88 -16.88 13.19
N VAL A 105 -15.41 -17.97 12.56
CA VAL A 105 -13.99 -18.28 12.53
C VAL A 105 -13.33 -17.03 11.96
N PRO A 106 -12.38 -16.40 12.68
CA PRO A 106 -11.72 -15.21 12.17
C PRO A 106 -11.15 -15.57 10.79
N PRO A 107 -11.35 -14.71 9.79
CA PRO A 107 -10.91 -15.01 8.44
C PRO A 107 -9.40 -15.26 8.45
N GLN A 108 -9.00 -16.37 7.84
CA GLN A 108 -7.61 -16.81 7.89
C GLN A 108 -6.70 -15.81 7.17
N PRO A 109 -5.45 -15.64 7.62
CA PRO A 109 -4.50 -14.78 6.93
C PRO A 109 -4.16 -15.37 5.56
N ARG A 110 -4.16 -14.52 4.53
CA ARG A 110 -3.92 -14.92 3.14
C ARG A 110 -2.94 -13.98 2.45
N LEU A 111 -2.09 -14.55 1.61
CA LEU A 111 -1.13 -13.83 0.78
C LEU A 111 -1.31 -14.22 -0.69
N VAL A 112 -1.21 -13.23 -1.57
CA VAL A 112 -1.16 -13.41 -3.02
C VAL A 112 0.02 -12.63 -3.55
N VAL A 113 0.94 -13.29 -4.24
CA VAL A 113 1.97 -12.60 -5.03
C VAL A 113 1.31 -12.13 -6.32
N GLU A 114 1.06 -10.83 -6.45
CA GLU A 114 0.47 -10.25 -7.66
C GLU A 114 1.50 -10.11 -8.79
N ARG A 115 2.76 -9.91 -8.42
CA ARG A 115 3.85 -9.66 -9.35
C ARG A 115 5.18 -10.05 -8.73
N ALA A 116 6.03 -10.73 -9.49
CA ALA A 116 7.43 -10.95 -9.15
C ALA A 116 8.24 -10.69 -10.41
N GLU A 117 9.06 -9.62 -10.42
CA GLU A 117 9.77 -9.17 -11.62
C GLU A 117 11.24 -8.87 -11.31
N VAL A 118 12.13 -9.28 -12.22
CA VAL A 118 13.52 -8.80 -12.24
C VAL A 118 13.50 -7.38 -12.78
N VAL A 119 13.93 -6.41 -11.96
CA VAL A 119 13.85 -4.97 -12.28
C VAL A 119 15.22 -4.29 -12.40
N GLY A 120 16.31 -5.04 -12.22
CA GLY A 120 17.68 -4.53 -12.27
C GLY A 120 18.72 -5.63 -12.13
N ALA A 121 19.98 -5.29 -12.43
CA ALA A 121 21.11 -6.18 -12.19
C ALA A 121 21.17 -6.57 -10.71
N GLY A 122 20.85 -7.83 -10.41
CA GLY A 122 20.80 -8.33 -9.04
C GLY A 122 19.63 -7.82 -8.20
N LYS A 123 18.53 -7.35 -8.80
CA LYS A 123 17.35 -6.88 -8.05
C LYS A 123 16.04 -7.48 -8.56
N ILE A 124 15.30 -8.11 -7.66
CA ILE A 124 13.92 -8.57 -7.90
C ILE A 124 12.96 -7.77 -7.03
N VAL A 125 11.81 -7.43 -7.58
CA VAL A 125 10.70 -6.82 -6.85
C VAL A 125 9.53 -7.80 -6.81
N VAL A 126 9.03 -8.05 -5.60
CA VAL A 126 7.86 -8.91 -5.35
C VAL A 126 6.77 -8.04 -4.74
N VAL A 127 5.60 -7.99 -5.39
CA VAL A 127 4.41 -7.29 -4.91
C VAL A 127 3.45 -8.32 -4.36
N VAL A 128 3.07 -8.14 -3.10
CA VAL A 128 2.23 -9.07 -2.35
C VAL A 128 0.97 -8.34 -1.88
N GLN A 129 -0.19 -8.89 -2.20
CA GLN A 129 -1.46 -8.48 -1.62
C GLN A 129 -1.79 -9.38 -0.44
N THR A 130 -2.18 -8.78 0.67
CA THR A 130 -2.44 -9.50 1.93
C THR A 130 -3.85 -9.25 2.45
N GLU A 131 -4.40 -10.25 3.11
CA GLU A 131 -5.73 -10.22 3.71
C GLU A 131 -5.67 -10.82 5.11
N ASN A 132 -6.36 -10.21 6.08
CA ASN A 132 -6.51 -10.69 7.45
C ASN A 132 -5.19 -10.97 8.20
N LEU A 133 -4.11 -10.26 7.85
CA LEU A 133 -2.86 -10.33 8.61
C LEU A 133 -2.95 -9.53 9.92
N PRO A 134 -2.42 -10.07 11.03
CA PRO A 134 -2.26 -9.31 12.28
C PRO A 134 -1.41 -8.05 12.11
N ALA A 135 -1.63 -7.06 12.97
CA ALA A 135 -0.80 -5.87 13.01
C ALA A 135 0.64 -6.21 13.44
N GLY A 136 1.64 -5.63 12.77
CA GLY A 136 3.04 -5.87 13.06
C GLY A 136 3.65 -7.11 12.39
N THR A 137 2.88 -7.82 11.55
CA THR A 137 3.41 -8.89 10.70
C THR A 137 4.51 -8.38 9.77
N THR A 138 5.56 -9.17 9.63
CA THR A 138 6.63 -8.94 8.66
C THR A 138 6.52 -9.94 7.53
N LEU A 139 6.71 -9.45 6.31
CA LEU A 139 6.73 -10.24 5.09
C LEU A 139 8.17 -10.45 4.64
N THR A 140 8.46 -11.66 4.18
CA THR A 140 9.66 -12.00 3.42
C THR A 140 9.24 -12.85 2.21
N ALA A 141 10.21 -13.24 1.40
CA ALA A 141 9.99 -14.13 0.28
C ALA A 141 10.97 -15.30 0.31
N LEU A 142 10.69 -16.33 -0.48
CA LEU A 142 11.63 -17.37 -0.88
C LEU A 142 11.61 -17.49 -2.40
N MET A 143 12.80 -17.65 -3.00
CA MET A 143 12.93 -17.94 -4.42
C MET A 143 13.18 -19.44 -4.60
N ARG A 144 12.61 -20.01 -5.66
CA ARG A 144 12.75 -21.43 -5.99
C ARG A 144 13.13 -21.63 -7.45
N GLU A 145 13.98 -22.61 -7.69
CA GLU A 145 14.37 -23.14 -9.00
C GLU A 145 13.78 -24.54 -9.13
N ASP A 146 12.93 -24.78 -10.12
CA ASP A 146 12.27 -26.08 -10.37
C ASP A 146 11.62 -26.68 -9.10
N GLY A 147 11.09 -25.80 -8.24
CA GLY A 147 10.42 -26.14 -6.98
C GLY A 147 11.33 -26.31 -5.77
N GLN A 148 12.66 -26.31 -5.93
CA GLN A 148 13.64 -26.34 -4.83
C GLN A 148 14.03 -24.93 -4.41
N GLU A 149 14.36 -24.73 -3.13
CA GLU A 149 14.82 -23.43 -2.64
C GLU A 149 16.12 -23.00 -3.33
N PHE A 150 16.11 -21.78 -3.85
CA PHE A 150 17.22 -21.21 -4.60
C PHE A 150 17.77 -19.98 -3.86
N PRO A 151 18.94 -20.09 -3.22
CA PRO A 151 19.40 -19.09 -2.26
C PRO A 151 20.07 -17.89 -2.96
N TRP A 152 19.28 -17.07 -3.64
CA TRP A 152 19.75 -15.94 -4.44
C TRP A 152 19.90 -14.62 -3.67
N PHE A 153 19.16 -14.47 -2.57
CA PHE A 153 19.17 -13.31 -1.68
C PHE A 153 19.19 -13.77 -0.20
N ASN A 154 19.25 -12.84 0.74
CA ASN A 154 19.09 -13.14 2.16
C ASN A 154 17.64 -12.81 2.63
N PRO A 155 16.83 -13.82 3.01
CA PRO A 155 15.44 -13.60 3.43
C PRO A 155 15.30 -12.85 4.75
N GLU A 156 16.33 -12.85 5.61
CA GLU A 156 16.32 -12.10 6.87
C GLU A 156 16.49 -10.59 6.66
N THR A 157 17.03 -10.19 5.50
CA THR A 157 17.22 -8.78 5.15
C THR A 157 16.19 -8.27 4.14
N ALA A 158 15.53 -9.17 3.42
CA ALA A 158 14.47 -8.85 2.45
C ALA A 158 13.10 -8.78 3.15
N LEU A 159 12.97 -7.85 4.11
CA LEU A 159 11.78 -7.69 4.92
C LEU A 159 10.91 -6.53 4.42
N ALA A 160 9.60 -6.72 4.43
CA ALA A 160 8.61 -5.68 4.17
C ALA A 160 7.48 -5.72 5.20
N GLN A 161 6.84 -4.58 5.44
CA GLN A 161 5.60 -4.53 6.20
C GLN A 161 4.44 -4.25 5.22
N PRO A 162 3.30 -4.96 5.35
CA PRO A 162 2.13 -4.67 4.55
C PRO A 162 1.56 -3.30 4.91
N ASP A 163 1.12 -2.56 3.90
CA ASP A 163 0.43 -1.29 4.08
C ASP A 163 -0.87 -1.53 4.91
N PRO A 164 -1.07 -0.84 6.04
CA PRO A 164 -2.22 -1.09 6.93
C PRO A 164 -3.59 -0.79 6.31
N LEU A 165 -3.63 -0.01 5.22
CA LEU A 165 -4.85 0.42 4.55
C LEU A 165 -5.13 -0.41 3.30
N SER A 166 -4.12 -0.66 2.48
CA SER A 166 -4.30 -1.39 1.22
C SER A 166 -3.99 -2.89 1.33
N GLY A 167 -3.28 -3.33 2.37
CA GLY A 167 -2.78 -4.71 2.49
C GLY A 167 -1.67 -5.05 1.49
N ALA A 168 -1.20 -4.08 0.70
CA ALA A 168 -0.17 -4.29 -0.30
C ALA A 168 1.23 -4.15 0.32
N ALA A 169 2.17 -4.97 -0.12
CA ALA A 169 3.56 -4.89 0.30
C ALA A 169 4.49 -5.08 -0.89
N GLN A 170 5.65 -4.40 -0.85
CA GLN A 170 6.71 -4.60 -1.82
C GLN A 170 7.95 -5.14 -1.11
N ILE A 171 8.37 -6.34 -1.49
CA ILE A 171 9.58 -6.98 -1.02
C ILE A 171 10.64 -6.81 -2.10
N VAL A 172 11.78 -6.22 -1.74
CA VAL A 172 12.93 -6.07 -2.65
C VAL A 172 13.95 -7.15 -2.31
N LEU A 173 14.28 -7.99 -3.29
CA LEU A 173 15.28 -9.03 -3.15
C LEU A 173 16.56 -8.55 -3.81
N ASP A 174 17.58 -8.28 -2.99
CA ASP A 174 18.91 -7.93 -3.46
C ASP A 174 19.79 -9.18 -3.55
N ARG A 175 20.44 -9.37 -4.69
CA ARG A 175 21.33 -10.51 -4.94
C ARG A 175 22.49 -10.49 -3.94
N ARG A 176 22.71 -11.60 -3.24
CA ARG A 176 23.88 -11.75 -2.36
C ARG A 176 25.16 -11.99 -3.17
N ALA A 177 26.31 -11.56 -2.65
CA ALA A 177 27.59 -11.67 -3.35
C ALA A 177 27.95 -13.10 -3.81
N ASN A 178 27.58 -14.10 -3.01
CA ASN A 178 27.83 -15.53 -3.29
C ASN A 178 26.56 -16.25 -3.81
N ALA A 179 25.64 -15.53 -4.46
CA ALA A 179 24.43 -16.12 -4.99
C ALA A 179 24.74 -17.05 -6.18
N PRO A 180 24.15 -18.26 -6.24
CA PRO A 180 24.20 -19.07 -7.45
C PRO A 180 23.57 -18.29 -8.62
N THR A 181 24.08 -18.50 -9.83
CA THR A 181 23.56 -17.82 -11.02
C THR A 181 22.43 -18.65 -11.63
N PRO A 182 21.25 -18.04 -11.87
CA PRO A 182 20.15 -18.69 -12.56
C PRO A 182 20.51 -19.28 -13.93
N ARG A 183 19.95 -20.44 -14.27
CA ARG A 183 20.05 -21.08 -15.58
C ARG A 183 18.82 -20.77 -16.43
N GLN A 184 19.01 -20.61 -17.73
CA GLN A 184 17.93 -20.21 -18.63
C GLN A 184 16.92 -21.34 -18.90
N ASP A 185 17.30 -22.59 -18.67
CA ASP A 185 16.46 -23.78 -18.87
C ASP A 185 15.61 -24.14 -17.63
N ALA A 186 15.75 -23.41 -16.52
CA ALA A 186 15.05 -23.67 -15.27
C ALA A 186 13.87 -22.71 -15.05
N THR A 187 12.85 -23.18 -14.33
CA THR A 187 11.69 -22.37 -13.95
C THR A 187 11.91 -21.74 -12.58
N TYR A 188 11.78 -20.41 -12.50
CA TYR A 188 11.89 -19.69 -11.24
C TYR A 188 10.53 -19.25 -10.71
N THR A 189 10.31 -19.50 -9.42
CA THR A 189 9.10 -19.06 -8.71
C THR A 189 9.46 -18.36 -7.41
N VAL A 190 8.55 -17.52 -6.93
CA VAL A 190 8.67 -16.81 -5.66
C VAL A 190 7.45 -17.12 -4.79
N ILE A 191 7.69 -17.32 -3.50
CA ILE A 191 6.67 -17.51 -2.48
C ILE A 191 6.83 -16.41 -1.45
N ALA A 192 5.74 -15.73 -1.08
CA ALA A 192 5.72 -14.79 0.03
C ALA A 192 5.39 -15.51 1.35
N ILE A 193 6.06 -15.09 2.43
CA ILE A 193 5.89 -15.63 3.78
C ILE A 193 5.57 -14.48 4.73
N ALA A 194 4.49 -14.62 5.49
CA ALA A 194 4.17 -13.76 6.61
C ALA A 194 4.60 -14.41 7.91
N SER A 195 5.30 -13.65 8.76
CA SER A 195 5.73 -14.09 10.07
C SER A 195 5.47 -13.03 11.14
N ASP A 196 5.26 -13.49 12.38
CA ASP A 196 5.24 -12.68 13.59
C ASP A 196 6.32 -13.15 14.59
N GLN A 197 6.24 -12.70 15.84
CA GLN A 197 7.20 -13.08 16.89
C GLN A 197 7.16 -14.58 17.25
N SER A 198 6.10 -15.29 16.87
CA SER A 198 5.87 -16.71 17.14
C SER A 198 6.25 -17.62 15.96
N GLY A 199 6.49 -17.05 14.78
CA GLY A 199 6.94 -17.77 13.58
C GLY A 199 6.12 -17.43 12.33
N GLU A 200 6.16 -18.33 11.34
CA GLU A 200 5.37 -18.21 10.12
C GLU A 200 3.87 -18.37 10.42
N ILE A 201 3.06 -17.42 9.95
CA ILE A 201 1.61 -17.39 10.14
C ILE A 201 0.82 -17.63 8.85
N ALA A 202 1.41 -17.35 7.67
CA ALA A 202 0.80 -17.65 6.38
C ALA A 202 1.81 -17.62 5.24
N ARG A 203 1.47 -18.31 4.13
CA ARG A 203 2.29 -18.47 2.94
C ARG A 203 1.45 -18.31 1.68
N SER A 204 2.02 -17.73 0.63
CA SER A 204 1.37 -17.66 -0.68
C SER A 204 1.55 -18.96 -1.49
N ASP A 205 0.73 -19.12 -2.53
CA ASP A 205 1.05 -20.03 -3.62
C ASP A 205 2.32 -19.55 -4.36
N PRO A 206 3.07 -20.45 -5.04
CA PRO A 206 4.20 -20.07 -5.86
C PRO A 206 3.77 -19.24 -7.08
N ALA A 207 4.37 -18.07 -7.26
CA ALA A 207 4.19 -17.23 -8.44
C ALA A 207 5.42 -17.27 -9.34
N THR A 208 5.23 -17.33 -10.65
CA THR A 208 6.33 -17.31 -11.62
C THR A 208 7.09 -15.99 -11.55
N LEU A 209 8.41 -16.07 -11.55
CA LEU A 209 9.28 -14.90 -11.65
C LEU A 209 9.37 -14.46 -13.11
N ASP A 210 8.90 -13.26 -13.42
CA ASP A 210 9.04 -12.67 -14.75
C ASP A 210 10.40 -11.96 -14.86
N VAL A 211 11.16 -12.32 -15.90
CA VAL A 211 12.48 -11.76 -16.17
C VAL A 211 12.35 -10.82 -17.34
N LEU A 212 12.27 -9.52 -17.06
CA LEU A 212 12.13 -8.53 -18.11
C LEU A 212 13.36 -8.56 -19.02
N ARG A 213 13.13 -8.46 -20.34
CA ARG A 213 14.16 -8.60 -21.38
C ARG A 213 15.48 -7.84 -21.14
N PRO A 214 15.48 -6.59 -20.62
CA PRO A 214 16.72 -5.88 -20.33
C PRO A 214 17.63 -6.59 -19.31
N PHE A 215 17.07 -7.43 -18.45
CA PHE A 215 17.78 -8.07 -17.34
C PHE A 215 18.01 -9.56 -17.55
N VAL A 216 17.61 -10.13 -18.70
CA VAL A 216 17.78 -11.56 -19.01
C VAL A 216 19.26 -11.96 -18.94
N ASN A 217 20.16 -11.18 -19.54
CA ASN A 217 21.60 -11.48 -19.55
C ASN A 217 22.27 -11.25 -18.19
N ASP A 218 21.74 -10.34 -17.39
CA ASP A 218 22.25 -10.09 -16.03
C ASP A 218 21.74 -11.14 -15.04
N PHE A 219 20.55 -11.68 -15.31
CA PHE A 219 19.88 -12.64 -14.45
C PHE A 219 20.32 -14.08 -14.72
N TYR A 220 20.46 -14.47 -16.00
CA TYR A 220 20.89 -15.83 -16.38
C TYR A 220 22.39 -15.90 -16.68
N ALA A 221 23.04 -16.99 -16.28
CA ALA A 221 24.36 -17.33 -16.80
C ALA A 221 24.22 -17.85 -18.23
N ILE A 222 24.97 -17.26 -19.17
CA ILE A 222 25.23 -17.91 -20.46
C ILE A 222 26.12 -19.12 -20.16
N ALA A 223 25.52 -20.31 -20.13
CA ALA A 223 26.26 -21.56 -20.03
C ALA A 223 27.08 -21.73 -21.31
N ALA A 224 28.40 -21.57 -21.22
CA ALA A 224 29.29 -22.11 -22.23
C ALA A 224 29.13 -23.64 -22.19
N GLU A 225 28.80 -24.24 -23.35
CA GLU A 225 28.74 -25.69 -23.48
C GLU A 225 30.04 -26.32 -22.97
N PRO A 226 29.98 -27.46 -22.26
CA PRO A 226 31.17 -28.09 -21.72
C PRO A 226 32.07 -28.56 -22.86
N THR A 227 33.19 -27.86 -23.05
CA THR A 227 34.32 -28.33 -23.86
C THR A 227 34.77 -29.68 -23.31
N VAL A 228 34.45 -30.75 -24.04
CA VAL A 228 34.90 -32.11 -23.72
C VAL A 228 36.43 -32.11 -23.77
N ALA A 229 37.06 -32.33 -22.62
CA ALA A 229 38.51 -32.38 -22.51
C ALA A 229 39.05 -33.62 -23.26
N PRO A 230 39.94 -33.47 -24.26
CA PRO A 230 40.62 -34.61 -24.85
C PRO A 230 41.62 -35.19 -23.84
N ALA A 231 41.61 -36.50 -23.68
CA ALA A 231 42.56 -37.25 -22.88
C ALA A 231 44.01 -37.03 -23.37
N LEU A 232 44.92 -36.83 -22.43
CA LEU A 232 46.35 -36.64 -22.70
C LEU A 232 47.00 -37.95 -23.20
N THR A 233 47.73 -37.89 -24.30
CA THR A 233 48.78 -38.87 -24.65
C THR A 233 49.91 -38.08 -25.34
N PRO A 234 51.20 -38.35 -25.04
CA PRO A 234 52.23 -37.33 -25.14
C PRO A 234 52.83 -37.15 -26.54
N THR A 235 53.16 -35.89 -26.80
CA THR A 235 54.13 -35.28 -27.70
C THR A 235 55.01 -36.20 -28.56
N ALA A 236 54.87 -36.05 -29.88
CA ALA A 236 55.98 -36.15 -30.81
C ALA A 236 56.01 -34.90 -31.71
N THR A 237 57.17 -34.25 -31.72
CA THR A 237 57.52 -33.01 -32.42
C THR A 237 57.41 -33.15 -33.94
N GLN A 238 56.80 -32.18 -34.63
CA GLN A 238 56.94 -32.00 -36.08
C GLN A 238 57.12 -30.51 -36.44
N PRO A 239 57.97 -30.15 -37.44
CA PRO A 239 58.36 -28.77 -37.75
C PRO A 239 57.25 -27.95 -38.43
N PRO A 240 57.38 -26.61 -38.52
CA PRO A 240 56.27 -25.72 -38.88
C PRO A 240 55.89 -25.87 -40.35
N ALA A 241 54.63 -26.25 -40.59
CA ALA A 241 54.00 -26.16 -41.90
C ALA A 241 53.44 -24.75 -42.11
N THR A 242 53.72 -24.21 -43.30
CA THR A 242 53.12 -23.04 -43.94
C THR A 242 51.62 -22.94 -43.68
N PRO A 243 51.05 -21.74 -43.40
CA PRO A 243 49.61 -21.60 -43.19
C PRO A 243 48.86 -21.92 -44.48
N GLU A 244 48.24 -23.09 -44.52
CA GLU A 244 47.16 -23.43 -45.43
C GLU A 244 45.91 -22.64 -44.99
N PRO A 245 45.16 -22.00 -45.91
CA PRO A 245 44.00 -21.20 -45.52
C PRO A 245 42.97 -22.11 -44.84
N SER A 246 42.67 -21.79 -43.58
CA SER A 246 41.63 -22.43 -42.79
C SER A 246 40.29 -22.36 -43.55
N PRO A 247 39.52 -23.45 -43.64
CA PRO A 247 38.23 -23.42 -44.30
C PRO A 247 37.33 -22.42 -43.56
N THR A 248 36.90 -21.39 -44.28
CA THR A 248 35.83 -20.51 -43.81
C THR A 248 34.59 -21.37 -43.63
N VAL A 249 34.27 -21.71 -42.38
CA VAL A 249 32.94 -22.17 -42.00
C VAL A 249 32.02 -20.98 -42.20
N VAL A 250 31.38 -20.92 -43.38
CA VAL A 250 30.27 -20.02 -43.62
C VAL A 250 29.10 -20.58 -42.80
N GLU A 251 28.97 -20.08 -41.59
CA GLU A 251 27.77 -20.26 -40.79
C GLU A 251 26.61 -19.67 -41.59
N ALA A 252 25.74 -20.52 -42.14
CA ALA A 252 24.60 -20.09 -42.92
C ALA A 252 23.67 -19.27 -42.01
N THR A 253 23.77 -17.95 -42.11
CA THR A 253 22.91 -17.01 -41.40
C THR A 253 21.48 -17.25 -41.90
N ARG A 254 20.63 -17.88 -41.10
CA ARG A 254 19.20 -17.98 -41.44
C ARG A 254 18.65 -16.57 -41.54
N GLU A 255 18.25 -16.14 -42.74
CA GLU A 255 17.59 -14.86 -42.92
C GLU A 255 16.23 -14.90 -42.22
N LEU A 256 16.06 -14.02 -41.22
CA LEU A 256 14.78 -13.85 -40.54
C LEU A 256 13.83 -13.11 -41.46
N THR A 257 12.63 -13.65 -41.68
CA THR A 257 11.62 -13.04 -42.54
C THR A 257 10.32 -12.76 -41.78
N GLY A 258 9.55 -11.81 -42.30
CA GLY A 258 8.24 -11.44 -41.79
C GLY A 258 7.27 -11.25 -42.94
N THR A 259 6.01 -11.63 -42.75
CA THR A 259 4.96 -11.50 -43.78
C THR A 259 4.00 -10.39 -43.40
N ALA A 260 3.76 -9.46 -44.31
CA ALA A 260 2.81 -8.38 -44.12
C ALA A 260 1.37 -8.90 -44.12
N THR A 261 0.63 -8.70 -43.03
CA THR A 261 -0.81 -9.04 -42.94
C THR A 261 -1.73 -7.85 -43.15
N ILE A 262 -1.15 -6.65 -43.18
CA ILE A 262 -1.84 -5.39 -43.44
C ILE A 262 -0.94 -4.55 -44.34
N ALA A 263 -1.49 -3.98 -45.41
CA ALA A 263 -0.74 -3.05 -46.24
C ALA A 263 -0.35 -1.79 -45.44
N GLY A 264 0.86 -1.28 -45.65
CA GLY A 264 1.40 -0.20 -44.83
C GLY A 264 2.53 0.57 -45.49
N ASN A 265 3.26 1.32 -44.65
CA ASN A 265 4.36 2.18 -45.09
C ASN A 265 5.69 1.68 -44.55
N ILE A 266 6.71 1.74 -45.39
CA ILE A 266 8.12 1.58 -45.03
C ILE A 266 8.68 2.99 -44.82
N ARG A 267 9.25 3.26 -43.64
CA ARG A 267 9.62 4.61 -43.21
C ARG A 267 11.12 4.75 -42.98
N ARG A 268 11.62 5.99 -43.02
CA ARG A 268 13.03 6.28 -42.78
C ARG A 268 13.48 6.01 -41.34
N GLU A 269 12.59 6.19 -40.38
CA GLU A 269 12.83 6.04 -38.93
C GLU A 269 11.67 5.24 -38.28
N PRO A 270 11.89 4.61 -37.11
CA PRO A 270 10.88 3.78 -36.42
C PRO A 270 9.80 4.62 -35.72
N ASN A 271 9.10 5.48 -36.47
CA ASN A 271 8.01 6.28 -35.96
C ASN A 271 6.99 6.62 -37.07
N ARG A 272 5.76 6.98 -36.68
CA ARG A 272 4.66 7.23 -37.62
C ARG A 272 4.75 8.57 -38.36
N GLU A 273 5.59 9.49 -37.90
CA GLU A 273 5.76 10.83 -38.46
C GLU A 273 6.91 10.89 -39.48
N ALA A 274 7.78 9.87 -39.48
CA ALA A 274 8.93 9.76 -40.35
C ALA A 274 8.55 9.69 -41.83
N GLU A 275 9.43 10.21 -42.67
CA GLU A 275 9.32 10.16 -44.13
C GLU A 275 9.01 8.73 -44.60
N VAL A 276 8.01 8.61 -45.48
CA VAL A 276 7.64 7.34 -46.11
C VAL A 276 8.57 7.10 -47.29
N LEU A 277 9.40 6.07 -47.19
CA LEU A 277 10.34 5.67 -48.23
C LEU A 277 9.68 4.75 -49.27
N GLY A 278 8.65 4.00 -48.87
CA GLY A 278 7.92 3.09 -49.74
C GLY A 278 6.66 2.53 -49.11
N ARG A 279 5.98 1.64 -49.84
CA ARG A 279 4.79 0.92 -49.36
C ARG A 279 5.09 -0.55 -49.20
N LEU A 280 4.48 -1.15 -48.18
CA LEU A 280 4.48 -2.57 -47.92
C LEU A 280 3.12 -3.14 -48.37
N ALA A 281 3.10 -4.06 -49.33
CA ALA A 281 1.89 -4.66 -49.84
C ALA A 281 1.38 -5.80 -48.92
N LEU A 282 0.09 -6.09 -49.00
CA LEU A 282 -0.50 -7.23 -48.29
C LEU A 282 0.10 -8.55 -48.80
N GLY A 283 0.55 -9.41 -47.88
CA GLY A 283 1.17 -10.70 -48.20
C GLY A 283 2.65 -10.60 -48.61
N GLU A 284 3.22 -9.39 -48.67
CA GLU A 284 4.63 -9.19 -49.00
C GLU A 284 5.54 -9.77 -47.89
N VAL A 285 6.59 -10.48 -48.31
CA VAL A 285 7.59 -11.04 -47.40
C VAL A 285 8.82 -10.14 -47.42
N VAL A 286 9.28 -9.77 -46.23
CA VAL A 286 10.44 -8.90 -46.02
C VAL A 286 11.47 -9.58 -45.11
N THR A 287 12.74 -9.28 -45.32
CA THR A 287 13.83 -9.74 -44.44
C THR A 287 13.99 -8.77 -43.27
N LEU A 288 14.06 -9.25 -42.04
CA LEU A 288 14.24 -8.45 -40.84
C LEU A 288 15.73 -8.32 -40.52
N ILE A 289 16.16 -7.09 -40.27
CA ILE A 289 17.56 -6.74 -40.02
C ILE A 289 17.80 -6.47 -38.54
N GLU A 290 16.97 -5.60 -37.95
CA GLU A 290 17.08 -5.16 -36.55
C GLU A 290 15.70 -4.73 -36.03
N ARG A 291 15.58 -4.61 -34.71
CA ARG A 291 14.38 -4.10 -34.04
C ARG A 291 14.65 -2.77 -33.35
N SER A 292 13.65 -1.91 -33.25
CA SER A 292 13.77 -0.67 -32.48
C SER A 292 13.97 -0.96 -31.00
N ILE A 293 14.49 0.01 -30.24
CA ILE A 293 14.81 -0.16 -28.82
C ILE A 293 13.57 -0.44 -27.95
N ASP A 294 12.41 0.04 -28.37
CA ASP A 294 11.11 -0.28 -27.76
C ASP A 294 10.49 -1.58 -28.31
N GLY A 295 11.07 -2.17 -29.36
CA GLY A 295 10.60 -3.40 -30.00
C GLY A 295 9.35 -3.24 -30.88
N GLU A 296 8.86 -2.02 -31.09
CA GLU A 296 7.61 -1.75 -31.80
C GLU A 296 7.77 -1.61 -33.33
N TRP A 297 9.01 -1.54 -33.79
CA TRP A 297 9.36 -1.44 -35.21
C TRP A 297 10.45 -2.44 -35.56
N TYR A 298 10.39 -2.94 -36.79
CA TYR A 298 11.46 -3.72 -37.40
C TYR A 298 12.05 -2.93 -38.55
N ARG A 299 13.36 -2.90 -38.65
CA ARG A 299 14.03 -2.49 -39.87
C ARG A 299 14.06 -3.69 -40.78
N VAL A 300 13.53 -3.52 -41.98
CA VAL A 300 13.35 -4.58 -42.95
C VAL A 300 14.00 -4.21 -44.27
N THR A 301 14.27 -5.23 -45.10
CA THR A 301 14.63 -5.08 -46.51
C THR A 301 13.61 -5.84 -47.35
N THR A 302 13.06 -5.18 -48.36
CA THR A 302 12.13 -5.78 -49.34
C THR A 302 12.89 -6.59 -50.39
N SER A 303 12.20 -7.43 -51.16
CA SER A 303 12.79 -8.16 -52.29
C SER A 303 13.38 -7.25 -53.37
N GLU A 304 12.89 -6.00 -53.47
CA GLU A 304 13.41 -4.98 -54.38
C GLU A 304 14.65 -4.24 -53.83
N GLY A 305 15.10 -4.59 -52.62
CA GLY A 305 16.28 -4.01 -51.98
C GLY A 305 16.02 -2.71 -51.21
N LEU A 306 14.76 -2.24 -51.12
CA LEU A 306 14.41 -1.09 -50.29
C LEU A 306 14.51 -1.46 -48.80
N SER A 307 15.35 -0.75 -48.05
CA SER A 307 15.49 -0.90 -46.60
C SER A 307 14.84 0.25 -45.84
N GLY A 308 14.04 -0.07 -44.81
CA GLY A 308 13.43 0.93 -43.93
C GLY A 308 12.67 0.31 -42.76
N TRP A 309 12.01 1.15 -41.98
CA TRP A 309 11.31 0.77 -40.76
C TRP A 309 9.83 0.50 -41.01
N VAL A 310 9.36 -0.63 -40.50
CA VAL A 310 7.97 -1.09 -40.57
C VAL A 310 7.48 -1.36 -39.15
N SER A 311 6.24 -0.97 -38.84
CA SER A 311 5.66 -1.25 -37.53
C SER A 311 5.48 -2.76 -37.35
N ARG A 312 5.85 -3.26 -36.17
CA ARG A 312 5.65 -4.65 -35.76
C ARG A 312 4.21 -5.12 -35.94
N THR A 313 3.24 -4.23 -35.77
CA THR A 313 1.81 -4.53 -35.95
C THR A 313 1.40 -4.91 -37.37
N LEU A 314 2.23 -4.60 -38.37
CA LEU A 314 1.95 -4.89 -39.78
C LEU A 314 2.48 -6.27 -40.22
N LEU A 315 3.36 -6.88 -39.42
CA LEU A 315 4.07 -8.10 -39.77
C LEU A 315 3.69 -9.25 -38.84
N VAL A 316 3.48 -10.43 -39.42
CA VAL A 316 3.57 -11.70 -38.69
C VAL A 316 5.00 -12.20 -38.82
N VAL A 317 5.62 -12.42 -37.66
CA VAL A 317 7.01 -12.87 -37.51
C VAL A 317 7.06 -14.00 -36.48
N ASP A 318 8.01 -14.91 -36.64
CA ASP A 318 8.37 -15.83 -35.56
C ASP A 318 8.94 -15.00 -34.39
N GLN A 319 8.24 -14.99 -33.25
CA GLN A 319 8.58 -14.13 -32.12
C GLN A 319 9.86 -14.56 -31.40
N ASN A 320 10.23 -15.85 -31.49
CA ASN A 320 11.44 -16.38 -30.89
C ASN A 320 12.65 -15.96 -31.72
N LEU A 321 12.52 -16.00 -33.05
CA LEU A 321 13.56 -15.52 -33.96
C LEU A 321 13.62 -13.98 -33.96
N ALA A 322 12.49 -13.28 -34.03
CA ALA A 322 12.46 -11.81 -33.98
C ALA A 322 13.01 -11.24 -32.66
N ALA A 323 13.03 -12.03 -31.57
CA ALA A 323 13.69 -11.65 -30.32
C ALA A 323 15.23 -11.67 -30.41
N GLN A 324 15.79 -12.46 -31.33
CA GLN A 324 17.22 -12.55 -31.61
C GLN A 324 17.73 -11.43 -32.53
N LEU A 325 16.83 -10.66 -33.15
CA LEU A 325 17.23 -9.51 -33.96
C LEU A 325 18.03 -8.51 -33.10
N PRO A 326 19.16 -8.00 -33.62
CA PRO A 326 19.89 -6.96 -32.94
C PRO A 326 18.96 -5.78 -32.67
N VAL A 327 19.06 -5.21 -31.48
CA VAL A 327 18.42 -3.94 -31.19
C VAL A 327 19.20 -2.88 -31.93
N ALA A 328 18.50 -2.06 -32.72
CA ALA A 328 19.13 -0.98 -33.44
C ALA A 328 19.90 -0.10 -32.47
N THR A 329 21.22 -0.10 -32.65
CA THR A 329 22.12 0.77 -31.93
C THR A 329 21.81 2.17 -32.41
N PRO A 330 21.22 3.05 -31.59
CA PRO A 330 20.83 4.35 -32.08
C PRO A 330 22.12 5.13 -32.34
N THR A 331 22.41 5.37 -33.61
CA THR A 331 23.65 6.00 -34.08
C THR A 331 23.76 7.47 -33.66
N ASP A 332 22.75 8.00 -32.98
CA ASP A 332 22.68 9.41 -32.60
C ASP A 332 21.68 9.65 -31.43
N LEU A 333 21.83 8.92 -30.31
CA LEU A 333 20.97 9.13 -29.13
C LEU A 333 21.07 10.58 -28.65
N ARG A 334 19.96 11.31 -28.74
CA ARG A 334 19.86 12.70 -28.27
C ARG A 334 19.96 12.72 -26.75
N LYS A 335 20.69 13.70 -26.24
CA LYS A 335 20.81 13.95 -24.80
C LYS A 335 19.85 15.05 -24.37
N ALA A 336 19.31 14.91 -23.17
CA ALA A 336 18.61 15.96 -22.46
C ALA A 336 19.32 16.27 -21.16
N ALA A 337 19.38 17.55 -20.80
CA ALA A 337 19.81 17.97 -19.48
C ALA A 337 18.62 17.89 -18.52
N VAL A 338 18.85 17.32 -17.35
CA VAL A 338 17.85 17.27 -16.28
C VAL A 338 17.84 18.63 -15.56
N PHE A 339 16.71 19.31 -15.57
CA PHE A 339 16.59 20.66 -15.02
C PHE A 339 16.44 20.67 -13.50
N ASN A 340 15.45 19.94 -12.97
CA ASN A 340 15.06 19.95 -11.54
C ASN A 340 15.10 18.56 -10.91
N GLY A 341 15.95 17.65 -11.38
CA GLY A 341 15.93 16.25 -10.93
C GLY A 341 14.55 15.60 -11.03
N GLY A 342 14.37 14.43 -10.42
CA GLY A 342 13.06 13.82 -10.21
C GLY A 342 13.02 12.32 -10.45
N ASN A 343 11.80 11.80 -10.56
CA ASN A 343 11.56 10.36 -10.56
C ASN A 343 11.54 9.79 -11.97
N VAL A 344 12.26 8.68 -12.15
CA VAL A 344 12.14 7.76 -13.28
C VAL A 344 11.11 6.71 -12.92
N ARG A 345 10.12 6.48 -13.79
CA ARG A 345 8.95 5.64 -13.49
C ARG A 345 8.78 4.48 -14.46
N THR A 346 8.03 3.46 -14.05
CA THR A 346 7.71 2.32 -14.92
C THR A 346 6.77 2.66 -16.08
N SER A 347 5.95 3.70 -15.94
CA SER A 347 4.97 4.11 -16.96
C SER A 347 4.90 5.64 -17.10
N PRO A 348 4.41 6.18 -18.24
CA PRO A 348 4.29 7.62 -18.49
C PRO A 348 3.14 8.25 -17.69
N SER A 349 3.18 8.11 -16.36
CA SER A 349 2.11 8.52 -15.45
C SER A 349 2.66 8.81 -14.06
N LEU A 350 2.02 9.73 -13.34
CA LEU A 350 2.31 9.98 -11.92
C LEU A 350 1.97 8.78 -11.01
N ARG A 351 1.17 7.82 -11.51
CA ARG A 351 0.88 6.55 -10.85
C ARG A 351 1.89 5.45 -11.19
N GLY A 352 2.75 5.66 -12.19
CA GLY A 352 3.84 4.74 -12.49
C GLY A 352 4.79 4.62 -11.29
N LEU A 353 5.22 3.40 -10.98
CA LEU A 353 6.10 3.15 -9.84
C LEU A 353 7.44 3.83 -10.08
N VAL A 354 8.00 4.46 -9.06
CA VAL A 354 9.33 5.07 -9.13
C VAL A 354 10.36 3.96 -9.07
N ILE A 355 11.21 3.87 -10.09
CA ILE A 355 12.24 2.83 -10.24
C ILE A 355 13.65 3.38 -10.14
N ASP A 356 13.82 4.68 -10.37
CA ASP A 356 15.08 5.38 -10.15
C ASP A 356 14.79 6.88 -9.92
N GLN A 357 15.82 7.62 -9.51
CA GLN A 357 15.83 9.07 -9.44
C GLN A 357 16.97 9.63 -10.29
N ILE A 358 16.72 10.77 -10.93
CA ILE A 358 17.69 11.54 -11.70
C ILE A 358 17.94 12.88 -11.00
N ASN A 359 19.18 13.37 -11.03
CA ASN A 359 19.56 14.60 -10.33
C ASN A 359 19.53 15.81 -11.26
N ALA A 360 19.33 17.00 -10.71
CA ALA A 360 19.51 18.24 -11.48
C ALA A 360 20.94 18.33 -12.04
N GLY A 361 21.07 18.73 -13.30
CA GLY A 361 22.34 18.77 -14.03
C GLY A 361 22.79 17.43 -14.62
N GLU A 362 22.15 16.30 -14.27
CA GLU A 362 22.42 15.01 -14.91
C GLU A 362 22.07 15.06 -16.41
N SER A 363 22.80 14.30 -17.23
CA SER A 363 22.45 14.10 -18.64
C SER A 363 21.82 12.73 -18.83
N VAL A 364 20.70 12.68 -19.54
CA VAL A 364 20.01 11.43 -19.89
C VAL A 364 19.93 11.30 -21.41
N PHE A 365 19.93 10.07 -21.91
CA PHE A 365 19.65 9.81 -23.32
C PHE A 365 18.15 9.62 -23.52
N LEU A 366 17.61 10.27 -24.54
CA LEU A 366 16.19 10.19 -24.89
C LEU A 366 15.95 9.00 -25.82
N LEU A 367 15.01 8.13 -25.45
CA LEU A 367 14.69 6.92 -26.20
C LEU A 367 13.38 7.07 -26.97
N ALA A 368 12.33 7.58 -26.32
CA ALA A 368 11.00 7.70 -26.89
C ALA A 368 10.17 8.77 -26.16
N ARG A 369 9.00 9.10 -26.73
CA ARG A 369 7.97 9.92 -26.09
C ARG A 369 6.64 9.17 -26.05
N ASN A 370 5.77 9.51 -25.10
CA ASN A 370 4.39 9.08 -25.17
C ASN A 370 3.60 9.92 -26.20
N ALA A 371 2.38 9.51 -26.53
CA ALA A 371 1.60 10.10 -27.63
C ALA A 371 1.41 11.63 -27.54
N ASP A 372 1.22 12.16 -26.33
CA ASP A 372 1.04 13.59 -26.07
C ASP A 372 2.35 14.33 -25.72
N SER A 373 3.49 13.62 -25.72
CA SER A 373 4.83 14.14 -25.40
C SER A 373 4.96 14.75 -24.00
N THR A 374 4.10 14.37 -23.06
CA THR A 374 4.19 14.80 -21.66
C THR A 374 5.19 13.98 -20.85
N TRP A 375 5.53 12.79 -21.33
CA TRP A 375 6.51 11.88 -20.73
C TRP A 375 7.49 11.38 -21.79
N LEU A 376 8.74 11.24 -21.38
CA LEU A 376 9.82 10.73 -22.20
C LEU A 376 10.43 9.50 -21.57
N LYS A 377 10.64 8.48 -22.39
CA LYS A 377 11.40 7.30 -21.99
C LYS A 377 12.87 7.63 -22.16
N ILE A 378 13.64 7.45 -21.10
CA ILE A 378 15.05 7.79 -21.05
C ILE A 378 15.87 6.57 -20.64
N ILE A 379 17.17 6.61 -20.94
CA ILE A 379 18.18 5.80 -20.25
C ILE A 379 19.22 6.74 -19.64
N ASN A 380 19.53 6.53 -18.36
CA ASN A 380 20.54 7.32 -17.65
C ASN A 380 21.93 6.66 -17.70
N GLU A 381 22.91 7.30 -17.08
CA GLU A 381 24.29 6.80 -17.02
C GLU A 381 24.39 5.46 -16.26
N ARG A 382 23.48 5.23 -15.30
CA ARG A 382 23.32 3.98 -14.54
C ARG A 382 22.66 2.86 -15.36
N LYS A 383 22.38 3.09 -16.65
CA LYS A 383 21.70 2.17 -17.57
C LYS A 383 20.26 1.85 -17.16
N MET A 384 19.67 2.64 -16.27
CA MET A 384 18.25 2.50 -15.94
C MET A 384 17.39 3.16 -16.98
N THR A 385 16.43 2.38 -17.47
CA THR A 385 15.45 2.81 -18.48
C THR A 385 14.08 3.02 -17.85
N GLY A 386 13.45 4.15 -18.11
CA GLY A 386 12.10 4.42 -17.63
C GLY A 386 11.55 5.77 -18.07
N TRP A 387 10.36 6.10 -17.58
CA TRP A 387 9.60 7.27 -17.95
C TRP A 387 9.85 8.44 -17.01
N VAL A 388 10.19 9.58 -17.59
CA VAL A 388 10.41 10.84 -16.88
C VAL A 388 9.47 11.88 -17.45
N SER A 389 8.88 12.71 -16.58
CA SER A 389 8.03 13.80 -17.03
C SER A 389 8.86 14.81 -17.84
N ARG A 390 8.37 15.20 -19.02
CA ARG A 390 9.05 16.16 -19.89
C ARG A 390 9.41 17.47 -19.18
N THR A 391 8.61 17.90 -18.20
CA THR A 391 8.86 19.14 -17.45
C THR A 391 10.14 19.11 -16.61
N LEU A 392 10.75 17.92 -16.45
CA LEU A 392 12.01 17.73 -15.72
C LEU A 392 13.24 17.82 -16.64
N LEU A 393 13.04 17.92 -17.96
CA LEU A 393 14.09 17.83 -18.97
C LEU A 393 14.12 19.09 -19.84
N THR A 394 15.33 19.60 -20.08
CA THR A 394 15.61 20.65 -21.07
C THR A 394 15.97 19.98 -22.39
N ILE A 395 15.11 20.15 -23.40
CA ILE A 395 15.19 19.43 -24.68
C ILE A 395 14.93 20.40 -25.83
N ALA A 396 15.72 20.29 -26.89
CA ALA A 396 15.50 21.05 -28.11
C ALA A 396 14.18 20.61 -28.79
N PRO A 397 13.32 21.53 -29.24
CA PRO A 397 12.05 21.18 -29.87
C PRO A 397 12.17 20.21 -31.06
N ASP A 398 13.24 20.31 -31.84
CA ASP A 398 13.50 19.41 -32.97
C ASP A 398 13.86 18.00 -32.52
N ASP A 399 14.62 17.87 -31.42
CA ASP A 399 14.96 16.56 -30.85
C ASP A 399 13.71 15.87 -30.34
N LEU A 400 12.82 16.61 -29.66
CA LEU A 400 11.54 16.07 -29.17
C LEU A 400 10.66 15.53 -30.32
N ARG A 401 10.59 16.25 -31.45
CA ARG A 401 9.79 15.83 -32.62
C ARG A 401 10.33 14.57 -33.28
N ARG A 402 11.66 14.40 -33.26
CA ARG A 402 12.34 13.22 -33.83
C ARG A 402 12.27 12.00 -32.92
N LEU A 403 11.86 12.14 -31.65
CA LEU A 403 11.71 10.97 -30.78
C LEU A 403 10.54 10.09 -31.24
N PRO A 404 10.74 8.76 -31.27
CA PRO A 404 9.68 7.83 -31.60
C PRO A 404 8.57 7.88 -30.54
N VAL A 405 7.33 7.73 -30.99
CA VAL A 405 6.18 7.61 -30.10
C VAL A 405 6.03 6.15 -29.67
N SER A 406 6.13 5.89 -28.37
CA SER A 406 5.92 4.56 -27.79
C SER A 406 4.43 4.24 -27.66
N ASN A 407 4.11 2.95 -27.80
CA ASN A 407 2.75 2.40 -27.70
C ASN A 407 2.35 2.09 -26.23
N GLU A 408 3.26 2.28 -25.27
CA GLU A 408 2.97 2.15 -23.85
C GLU A 408 1.96 3.22 -23.43
N THR A 409 0.72 2.79 -23.21
CA THR A 409 -0.39 3.71 -22.91
C THR A 409 -0.29 4.24 -21.48
N VAL A 410 -0.67 5.51 -21.32
CA VAL A 410 -0.95 6.09 -20.00
C VAL A 410 -2.15 5.33 -19.43
N PRO A 411 -2.05 4.67 -18.27
CA PRO A 411 -3.21 3.98 -17.69
C PRO A 411 -4.32 4.99 -17.44
N THR A 412 -5.52 4.73 -17.99
CA THR A 412 -6.70 5.57 -17.79
C THR A 412 -7.03 5.63 -16.29
N PRO A 413 -7.21 6.82 -15.69
CA PRO A 413 -7.45 6.91 -14.26
C PRO A 413 -8.82 6.31 -13.90
N LEU A 414 -8.82 5.29 -13.03
CA LEU A 414 -10.03 4.89 -12.30
C LEU A 414 -10.55 6.09 -11.48
N PRO A 415 -11.88 6.33 -11.44
CA PRO A 415 -12.48 7.40 -10.66
C PRO A 415 -12.15 7.23 -9.17
N ALA A 416 -11.80 8.34 -8.52
CA ALA A 416 -11.39 8.37 -7.12
C ALA A 416 -12.60 8.14 -6.20
N THR A 417 -12.64 6.99 -5.53
CA THR A 417 -13.51 6.78 -4.36
C THR A 417 -12.81 7.38 -3.14
N VAL A 418 -13.46 8.35 -2.49
CA VAL A 418 -13.01 8.97 -1.25
C VAL A 418 -13.11 7.94 -0.12
N ALA A 419 -11.98 7.42 0.35
CA ALA A 419 -11.89 6.61 1.56
C ALA A 419 -11.49 7.50 2.75
N ALA A 420 -12.20 7.37 3.87
CA ALA A 420 -12.03 8.17 5.08
C ALA A 420 -10.72 7.86 5.83
N LEU A 421 -10.16 8.87 6.50
CA LEU A 421 -8.89 8.79 7.25
C LEU A 421 -9.03 7.93 8.52
N PRO A 422 -7.98 7.13 8.88
CA PRO A 422 -7.94 6.37 10.14
C PRO A 422 -7.63 7.23 11.38
N PRO A 423 -7.97 6.77 12.61
CA PRO A 423 -7.76 7.50 13.86
C PRO A 423 -6.28 7.52 14.33
N PRO A 424 -5.89 8.47 15.20
CA PRO A 424 -4.49 8.73 15.57
C PRO A 424 -3.91 7.67 16.52
N PRO A 425 -2.60 7.35 16.42
CA PRO A 425 -1.92 6.44 17.34
C PRO A 425 -1.63 7.09 18.71
N THR A 426 -1.68 6.29 19.77
CA THR A 426 -1.36 6.69 21.16
C THR A 426 0.16 6.85 21.39
N PRO A 427 0.58 7.79 22.24
CA PRO A 427 1.99 8.15 22.41
C PRO A 427 2.65 7.34 23.53
N ASN A 428 3.72 6.61 23.21
CA ASN A 428 4.80 6.34 24.16
C ASN A 428 6.07 5.87 23.46
N ALA A 429 6.95 6.82 23.16
CA ALA A 429 8.40 6.62 23.09
C ALA A 429 9.07 7.97 23.35
N THR A 430 9.73 8.09 24.50
CA THR A 430 10.44 9.30 24.95
C THR A 430 11.75 9.46 24.18
N VAL A 431 11.91 10.57 23.44
CA VAL A 431 13.19 11.03 22.84
C VAL A 431 13.51 12.44 23.39
N PRO A 432 14.78 12.76 23.74
CA PRO A 432 15.16 14.05 24.34
C PRO A 432 15.08 15.25 23.37
N PRO A 433 15.09 16.50 23.87
CA PRO A 433 14.60 17.67 23.15
C PRO A 433 15.65 18.33 22.24
N ALA A 434 15.28 18.59 20.98
CA ALA A 434 15.92 19.59 20.13
C ALA A 434 14.88 20.65 19.75
N THR A 435 15.22 21.91 19.98
CA THR A 435 14.35 23.09 19.84
C THR A 435 14.06 23.42 18.37
N GLY A 436 12.98 22.84 17.83
CA GLY A 436 12.41 23.21 16.54
C GLY A 436 11.28 22.25 16.14
N LEU A 437 10.22 22.76 15.51
CA LEU A 437 9.24 21.90 14.84
C LEU A 437 9.94 21.32 13.60
N THR A 438 10.10 20.00 13.51
CA THR A 438 10.81 19.34 12.40
C THR A 438 9.95 18.27 11.74
N ALA A 439 10.30 17.91 10.50
CA ALA A 439 9.72 16.78 9.78
C ALA A 439 10.79 16.01 9.03
N ILE A 440 10.54 14.72 8.80
CA ILE A 440 11.36 13.89 7.93
C ILE A 440 10.77 13.94 6.53
N VAL A 441 11.61 14.08 5.51
CA VAL A 441 11.19 14.01 4.12
C VAL A 441 10.95 12.55 3.75
N PHE A 442 9.69 12.21 3.44
CA PHE A 442 9.31 10.86 3.00
C PHE A 442 9.79 10.59 1.58
N ASN A 443 9.53 11.54 0.67
CA ASN A 443 9.95 11.48 -0.72
C ASN A 443 10.60 12.80 -1.12
N GLY A 444 11.71 12.72 -1.86
CA GLY A 444 12.42 13.90 -2.33
C GLY A 444 11.56 14.74 -3.27
N GLY A 445 11.80 16.05 -3.33
CA GLY A 445 11.01 16.95 -4.17
C GLY A 445 11.43 18.41 -4.10
N ASN A 446 10.63 19.26 -4.73
CA ASN A 446 10.96 20.68 -4.93
C ASN A 446 10.56 21.55 -3.73
N VAL A 447 11.46 22.45 -3.33
CA VAL A 447 11.21 23.60 -2.46
C VAL A 447 10.89 24.80 -3.36
N ARG A 448 9.72 25.42 -3.17
CA ARG A 448 9.18 26.45 -4.08
C ARG A 448 9.03 27.81 -3.42
N ALA A 449 9.03 28.87 -4.24
CA ALA A 449 8.81 30.23 -3.78
C ALA A 449 7.37 30.49 -3.29
N ALA A 450 6.40 29.72 -3.80
CA ALA A 450 4.98 29.83 -3.45
C ALA A 450 4.37 28.44 -3.18
N PRO A 451 3.30 28.34 -2.35
CA PRO A 451 2.65 27.07 -2.00
C PRO A 451 1.73 26.54 -3.11
N ASN A 452 2.27 26.41 -4.31
CA ASN A 452 1.56 25.87 -5.47
C ASN A 452 2.55 25.24 -6.45
N LEU A 453 2.03 24.44 -7.38
CA LEU A 453 2.86 23.72 -8.36
C LEU A 453 3.50 24.63 -9.43
N GLN A 454 3.05 25.88 -9.56
CA GLN A 454 3.57 26.86 -10.51
C GLN A 454 4.66 27.77 -9.92
N GLY A 455 4.84 27.74 -8.59
CA GLY A 455 5.85 28.54 -7.90
C GLY A 455 7.26 28.18 -8.37
N GLN A 456 8.10 29.21 -8.56
CA GLN A 456 9.52 29.05 -8.91
C GLN A 456 10.19 28.07 -7.95
N VAL A 457 10.94 27.11 -8.49
CA VAL A 457 11.73 26.17 -7.68
C VAL A 457 12.96 26.93 -7.15
N LEU A 458 13.09 26.95 -5.82
CA LEU A 458 14.19 27.61 -5.10
C LEU A 458 15.32 26.65 -4.76
N ASP A 459 14.97 25.41 -4.39
CA ASP A 459 15.91 24.31 -4.10
C ASP A 459 15.15 22.97 -4.14
N GLN A 460 15.82 21.89 -3.79
CA GLN A 460 15.26 20.55 -3.63
C GLN A 460 15.43 20.05 -2.19
N ILE A 461 14.73 18.98 -1.84
CA ILE A 461 14.90 18.22 -0.59
C ILE A 461 15.01 16.74 -0.92
N ASN A 462 15.89 16.03 -0.21
CA ASN A 462 16.12 14.59 -0.42
C ASN A 462 15.27 13.74 0.52
N ALA A 463 14.90 12.54 0.09
CA ALA A 463 14.27 11.58 0.99
C ALA A 463 15.17 11.31 2.21
N ARG A 464 14.54 11.14 3.37
CA ARG A 464 15.16 10.96 4.69
C ARG A 464 15.91 12.20 5.24
N GLU A 465 15.90 13.33 4.53
CA GLU A 465 16.38 14.60 5.08
C GLU A 465 15.45 15.08 6.22
N THR A 466 16.02 15.72 7.25
CA THR A 466 15.21 16.41 8.28
C THR A 466 15.13 17.89 7.96
N VAL A 467 13.91 18.42 7.88
CA VAL A 467 13.65 19.85 7.60
C VAL A 467 13.02 20.52 8.81
N GLN A 468 13.28 21.81 8.99
CA GLN A 468 12.62 22.65 9.98
C GLN A 468 11.30 23.17 9.41
N LEU A 469 10.21 23.09 10.16
CA LEU A 469 8.89 23.61 9.79
C LEU A 469 8.72 25.02 10.36
N LEU A 470 8.44 25.98 9.48
CA LEU A 470 8.22 27.38 9.85
C LEU A 470 6.74 27.73 9.92
N SER A 471 5.99 27.38 8.87
CA SER A 471 4.55 27.65 8.78
C SER A 471 3.85 26.68 7.82
N LYS A 472 2.52 26.69 7.81
CA LYS A 472 1.70 25.90 6.87
C LYS A 472 0.60 26.74 6.25
N THR A 473 0.10 26.34 5.09
CA THR A 473 -1.11 26.93 4.51
C THR A 473 -2.36 26.61 5.34
N PRO A 474 -3.45 27.39 5.23
CA PRO A 474 -4.69 27.14 5.98
C PRO A 474 -5.29 25.75 5.76
N ASP A 475 -5.15 25.21 4.55
CA ASP A 475 -5.56 23.86 4.17
C ASP A 475 -4.57 22.76 4.61
N GLY A 476 -3.40 23.14 5.13
CA GLY A 476 -2.35 22.22 5.57
C GLY A 476 -1.64 21.45 4.44
N ASN A 477 -1.92 21.77 3.17
CA ASN A 477 -1.36 21.06 2.03
C ASN A 477 0.09 21.43 1.73
N TRP A 478 0.54 22.59 2.21
CA TRP A 478 1.89 23.08 2.01
C TRP A 478 2.51 23.52 3.32
N TYR A 479 3.80 23.20 3.48
CA TYR A 479 4.61 23.63 4.60
C TYR A 479 5.74 24.52 4.09
N ARG A 480 5.93 25.66 4.74
CA ARG A 480 7.13 26.48 4.58
C ARG A 480 8.21 25.90 5.47
N ILE A 481 9.32 25.49 4.88
CA ILE A 481 10.40 24.79 5.56
C ILE A 481 11.73 25.50 5.38
N THR A 482 12.68 25.19 6.25
CA THR A 482 14.12 25.43 6.04
C THR A 482 14.81 24.08 5.98
N ASN A 483 15.57 23.83 4.91
CA ASN A 483 16.28 22.57 4.70
C ASN A 483 17.70 22.58 5.33
N VAL A 484 18.42 21.46 5.26
CA VAL A 484 19.77 21.36 5.87
C VAL A 484 20.82 22.26 5.20
N ARG A 485 20.52 22.76 4.00
CA ARG A 485 21.34 23.72 3.24
C ARG A 485 21.00 25.17 3.57
N GLY A 486 20.03 25.41 4.46
CA GLY A 486 19.60 26.75 4.87
C GLY A 486 18.61 27.41 3.91
N VAL A 487 18.12 26.72 2.88
CA VAL A 487 17.15 27.29 1.94
C VAL A 487 15.75 27.23 2.53
N THR A 488 15.04 28.36 2.46
CA THR A 488 13.66 28.50 2.93
C THR A 488 12.68 28.56 1.78
N GLY A 489 11.64 27.73 1.79
CA GLY A 489 10.55 27.77 0.81
C GLY A 489 9.43 26.78 1.10
N TRP A 490 8.51 26.62 0.16
CA TRP A 490 7.29 25.82 0.28
C TRP A 490 7.46 24.42 -0.30
N VAL A 491 7.10 23.40 0.46
CA VAL A 491 7.06 22.00 0.04
C VAL A 491 5.66 21.44 0.26
N ASN A 492 5.25 20.52 -0.60
CA ASN A 492 3.96 19.87 -0.47
C ASN A 492 3.97 18.89 0.72
N ARG A 493 2.88 18.84 1.48
CA ARG A 493 2.72 17.94 2.64
C ARG A 493 3.01 16.48 2.30
N THR A 494 2.68 16.03 1.08
CA THR A 494 2.90 14.65 0.64
C THR A 494 4.37 14.25 0.59
N LEU A 495 5.30 15.22 0.60
CA LEU A 495 6.74 14.97 0.66
C LEU A 495 7.25 14.78 2.10
N LEU A 496 6.43 15.10 3.11
CA LEU A 496 6.85 15.14 4.50
C LEU A 496 6.10 14.11 5.36
N THR A 497 6.86 13.36 6.14
CA THR A 497 6.35 12.69 7.34
C THR A 497 6.37 13.71 8.48
N VAL A 498 5.20 14.29 8.76
CA VAL A 498 5.02 15.25 9.86
C VAL A 498 4.25 14.58 10.98
N ASP A 499 4.86 14.53 12.17
CA ASP A 499 4.18 14.11 13.39
C ASP A 499 2.90 14.96 13.61
N PRO A 500 1.74 14.37 13.95
CA PRO A 500 0.49 15.10 14.12
C PRO A 500 0.54 16.22 15.17
N ASP A 501 1.27 16.04 16.27
CA ASP A 501 1.42 17.04 17.33
C ASP A 501 2.31 18.19 16.86
N VAL A 502 3.36 17.86 16.12
CA VAL A 502 4.17 18.86 15.43
C VAL A 502 3.32 19.64 14.42
N ALA A 503 2.54 18.95 13.59
CA ALA A 503 1.67 19.58 12.58
C ALA A 503 0.63 20.53 13.19
N ARG A 504 0.11 20.23 14.39
CA ARG A 504 -0.79 21.12 15.14
C ARG A 504 -0.10 22.37 15.66
N ARG A 505 1.17 22.26 16.02
CA ARG A 505 1.99 23.36 16.54
C ARG A 505 2.58 24.26 15.46
N VAL A 506 2.68 23.79 14.21
CA VAL A 506 3.12 24.63 13.08
C VAL A 506 2.10 25.74 12.84
N PRO A 507 2.51 27.02 12.92
CA PRO A 507 1.60 28.14 12.74
C PRO A 507 1.08 28.22 11.30
N VAL A 508 -0.15 28.68 11.14
CA VAL A 508 -0.70 28.99 9.81
C VAL A 508 -0.06 30.29 9.32
N GLY A 509 0.66 30.23 8.21
CA GLY A 509 1.29 31.40 7.58
C GLY A 509 0.30 32.12 6.68
N GLN A 510 0.43 33.45 6.60
CA GLN A 510 -0.28 34.28 5.62
C GLN A 510 0.40 34.25 4.25
#